data_AF-E6MJ62-F1
#
_entry.id   AF-E6MJ62-F1
#
_cell.length_a   1.000
_cell.length_b   1.000
_cell.length_c   1.000
_cell.angle_alpha   90.00
_cell.angle_beta   90.00
_cell.angle_gamma   90.00
#
_symmetry.space_group_name_H-M   'P 1'
#
loop_
_entity.id
_entity.type
_entity.pdbx_description
1 polymer ?
#
loop_
_entity_poly.entity_id
_entity_poly.type
_entity_poly.pdbx_seq_one_letter_code
_entity_poly.pdbx_strand_id
1 'polypeptide(L)' 'MPVEIKDIIQTYREKMGLTMKELSQKVGASEETISRWKSEEYRKYAP' A
#
# COMPACT_ATOMS: atom_id res chain seq x y z
N MET A 1 13.84 12.09 -4.30
CA MET A 1 13.52 10.68 -4.61
C MET A 1 12.00 10.58 -4.67
N PRO A 2 11.39 10.00 -5.73
CA PRO A 2 9.95 9.83 -5.76
C PRO A 2 9.54 8.89 -4.62
N VAL A 3 8.50 9.28 -3.86
CA VAL A 3 7.92 8.44 -2.81
C VAL A 3 7.09 7.36 -3.52
N GLU A 4 7.42 6.09 -3.30
CA GLU A 4 6.65 4.99 -3.90
C GLU A 4 5.49 4.57 -2.99
N ILE A 5 4.40 4.11 -3.59
CA ILE A 5 3.20 3.67 -2.85
C ILE A 5 3.56 2.54 -1.87
N LYS A 6 4.50 1.66 -2.26
CA LYS A 6 5.01 0.60 -1.36
C LYS A 6 5.61 1.16 -0.07
N ASP A 7 6.33 2.28 -0.15
CA ASP A 7 6.97 2.93 0.99
C ASP A 7 5.94 3.60 1.90
N ILE A 8 4.89 4.19 1.31
CA ILE A 8 3.77 4.78 2.07
C ILE A 8 3.06 3.69 2.88
N ILE A 9 2.72 2.57 2.22
CA ILE A 9 2.03 1.43 2.84
C ILE A 9 2.88 0.84 3.98
N GLN A 10 4.19 0.67 3.74
CA GLN A 10 5.15 0.17 4.73
C GLN A 10 5.25 1.11 5.94
N THR A 11 5.46 2.42 5.70
CA THR A 11 5.61 3.44 6.74
C THR A 11 4.35 3.55 7.60
N TYR A 12 3.17 3.53 6.97
CA TYR A 12 1.91 3.65 7.69
C TYR A 12 1.64 2.42 8.56
N ARG A 13 1.95 1.22 8.05
CA ARG A 13 1.86 -0.03 8.79
C ARG A 13 2.75 -0.01 10.02
N GLU A 14 4.02 0.37 9.87
CA GLU A 14 5.00 0.41 10.96
C GLU A 14 4.65 1.47 12.01
N LYS A 15 4.25 2.68 11.59
CA LYS A 15 3.82 3.74 12.52
C LYS A 15 2.60 3.36 13.34
N MET A 16 1.68 2.58 12.76
CA MET A 16 0.44 2.18 13.41
C MET A 16 0.52 0.80 14.08
N GLY A 17 1.64 0.07 13.94
CA GLY A 17 1.79 -1.28 14.47
C GLY A 17 0.81 -2.31 13.86
N LEU A 18 0.35 -2.08 12.63
CA LEU A 18 -0.71 -2.89 12.03
C LEU A 18 -0.16 -4.13 11.33
N THR A 19 -0.94 -5.21 11.33
CA THR A 19 -0.77 -6.31 10.38
C THR A 19 -1.27 -5.89 9.00
N MET A 20 -0.87 -6.63 7.95
CA MET A 20 -1.38 -6.39 6.59
C MET A 20 -2.90 -6.58 6.49
N LYS A 21 -3.46 -7.49 7.29
CA LYS A 21 -4.90 -7.75 7.37
C LYS A 21 -5.66 -6.60 8.05
N GLU A 22 -5.12 -6.05 9.13
CA GLU A 22 -5.73 -4.87 9.76
C GLU A 22 -5.63 -3.64 8.88
N LEU A 23 -4.49 -3.49 8.18
CA LEU A 23 -4.32 -2.43 7.20
C LEU A 23 -5.37 -2.56 6.08
N SER A 24 -5.54 -3.76 5.51
CA SER A 24 -6.51 -4.04 4.45
C SER A 24 -7.95 -3.69 4.87
N GLN A 25 -8.34 -4.11 6.07
CA GLN A 25 -9.63 -3.73 6.66
C GLN A 25 -9.77 -2.21 6.85
N LYS A 26 -8.71 -1.53 7.29
CA LYS A 26 -8.73 -0.09 7.59
C LYS A 26 -8.80 0.79 6.34
N VAL A 27 -8.12 0.42 5.26
CA VAL A 27 -8.23 1.12 3.96
C VAL A 27 -9.41 0.64 3.11
N GLY A 28 -10.12 -0.41 3.54
CA GLY A 28 -11.27 -0.96 2.80
C GLY A 28 -10.88 -1.63 1.48
N ALA A 29 -9.65 -2.12 1.37
CA ALA A 29 -9.11 -2.77 0.18
C ALA A 29 -8.74 -4.22 0.50
N SER A 30 -8.84 -5.13 -0.48
CA SER A 30 -8.38 -6.51 -0.28
C SER A 30 -6.86 -6.58 -0.20
N GLU A 31 -6.33 -7.63 0.44
CA GLU A 31 -4.87 -7.86 0.50
C GLU A 31 -4.24 -7.97 -0.90
N GLU A 32 -4.99 -8.51 -1.87
CA GLU A 32 -4.58 -8.60 -3.28
C GLU A 32 -4.45 -7.20 -3.91
N THR A 33 -5.40 -6.29 -3.65
CA THR A 33 -5.33 -4.90 -4.08
C THR A 33 -4.11 -4.19 -3.49
N ILE A 34 -3.83 -4.38 -2.21
CA ILE A 34 -2.66 -3.78 -1.55
C ILE A 34 -1.35 -4.36 -2.09
N SER A 35 -1.30 -5.66 -2.36
CA SER A 35 -0.16 -6.31 -3.00
C SER A 35 0.10 -5.71 -4.39
N ARG A 36 -0.97 -5.46 -5.14
CA ARG A 36 -0.90 -4.82 -6.47
C ARG A 36 -0.40 -3.38 -6.42
N TRP A 37 -0.72 -2.63 -5.37
CA TRP A 37 -0.18 -1.28 -5.14
C TRP A 37 1.30 -1.26 -4.78
N LYS A 38 1.79 -2.33 -4.14
CA LYS A 38 3.22 -2.50 -3.87
C LYS A 38 3.99 -2.94 -5.11
N SER A 39 3.30 -3.56 -6.07
CA SER A 39 3.87 -3.93 -7.36
C SER A 39 3.95 -2.70 -8.27
N GLU A 40 5.08 -2.54 -8.95
CA GLU A 40 5.46 -1.36 -9.74
C GLU A 40 4.55 -1.08 -10.96
N GLU A 41 3.55 -1.93 -11.20
CA GLU A 41 2.63 -1.88 -12.35
C GLU A 41 1.70 -0.64 -12.39
N TYR A 42 1.56 0.11 -11.28
CA TYR A 42 0.63 1.25 -11.24
C TYR A 42 1.19 2.57 -11.80
N ARG A 43 2.29 2.53 -12.55
CA ARG A 43 2.82 3.72 -13.24
C ARG A 43 2.05 4.10 -14.51
N LYS A 44 1.06 3.30 -14.95
CA LYS A 44 0.42 3.45 -16.27
C LYS A 44 -0.76 4.45 -16.34
N TYR A 45 -1.20 5.02 -15.23
CA TYR A 45 -2.41 5.88 -15.22
C TYR A 45 -2.27 7.21 -14.45
N ALA A 46 -1.04 7.70 -14.23
CA ALA A 46 -0.88 9.11 -13.87
C ALA A 46 -0.98 9.95 -15.16
N PRO A 47 -1.95 10.86 -15.29
CA PRO A 47 -2.00 11.82 -16.41
C PRO A 47 -0.78 12.75 -16.42
#